data_AF-A0A410RFU8-F1
#
_entry.id   AF-A0A410RFU8-F1
#
_cell.length_a   1.000
_cell.length_b   1.000
_cell.length_c   1.000
_cell.angle_alpha   90.00
_cell.angle_beta   90.00
_cell.angle_gamma   90.00
#
_symmetry.space_group_name_H-M   'P 1'
#
loop_
_entity.id
_entity.type
_entity.pdbx_description
1 polymer ?
#
loop_
_entity_poly.entity_id
_entity_poly.type
_entity_poly.pdbx_seq_one_letter_code
_entity_poly.pdbx_strand_id
1 'polypeptide(L)'
;VSAAPHAAMRGVLLLLGLAAVTSAWSVRDRPKRDAGKSTACQCQFVGGPDDDAGLTARQDGQDLHLDQLEKNINNFESDYRALAKKGKSFIRGVHGDEARLDNLEGSGCPKKEFQCGDEECIGHLEVCDGVKDCHNGHDEDDEICKSPATAGTVYEAELDGNDPCTIRKPIRIRVAVLTFDRPDVLASIAHVRASIVLTYHHGDAIKTDTLTSTGYYSYGRQTLVINPPDIPDDNRLVIAIVFDGADDHHAHGKIYHEASKDVCVRFGVRKIDH
;
A
#
# COMPACT_ATOMS: atom_id res chain seq x y z
N VAL A 1 -32.22 36.32 -44.87
CA VAL A 1 -32.75 35.56 -43.72
C VAL A 1 -31.54 35.09 -42.91
N SER A 2 -30.84 36.00 -42.22
CA SER A 2 -31.04 36.41 -40.82
C SER A 2 -31.07 35.24 -39.83
N ALA A 3 -29.89 34.85 -39.31
CA ALA A 3 -29.62 34.70 -37.88
C ALA A 3 -28.11 34.46 -37.68
N ALA A 4 -27.48 35.37 -36.94
CA ALA A 4 -26.05 35.42 -36.62
C ALA A 4 -25.71 34.51 -35.41
N PRO A 5 -24.41 34.28 -35.12
CA PRO A 5 -23.94 33.18 -34.27
C PRO A 5 -23.78 33.58 -32.79
N HIS A 6 -23.97 32.61 -31.88
CA HIS A 6 -23.71 32.76 -30.44
C HIS A 6 -22.87 31.59 -29.94
N ALA A 7 -21.55 31.76 -29.91
CA ALA A 7 -20.65 30.97 -29.06
C ALA A 7 -19.27 31.64 -28.94
N ALA A 8 -19.25 32.94 -28.63
CA ALA A 8 -18.04 33.65 -28.25
C ALA A 8 -18.33 34.50 -27.01
N MET A 9 -18.74 33.87 -25.91
CA MET A 9 -18.95 34.55 -24.62
C MET A 9 -19.01 33.53 -23.47
N ARG A 10 -17.94 32.75 -23.28
CA ARG A 10 -17.71 31.98 -22.04
C ARG A 10 -16.34 32.24 -21.40
N GLY A 11 -15.60 33.24 -21.91
CA GLY A 11 -14.33 33.70 -21.35
C GLY A 11 -14.40 35.03 -20.56
N VAL A 12 -15.57 35.67 -20.45
CA VAL A 12 -15.69 37.02 -19.84
C VAL A 12 -16.30 36.99 -18.43
N LEU A 13 -16.89 35.87 -18.01
CA LEU A 13 -17.48 35.72 -16.67
C LEU A 13 -16.50 35.24 -15.59
N LEU A 14 -15.26 34.89 -15.96
CA LEU A 14 -14.21 34.50 -14.99
C LEU A 14 -13.28 35.66 -14.57
N LEU A 15 -13.44 36.85 -15.14
CA LEU A 15 -12.65 38.04 -14.77
C LEU A 15 -13.37 39.04 -13.84
N LEU A 16 -14.64 38.80 -13.50
CA LEU A 16 -15.39 39.62 -12.53
C LEU A 16 -15.58 38.95 -11.15
N GLY A 17 -15.05 37.74 -10.96
CA GLY A 17 -15.07 37.02 -9.68
C GLY A 17 -13.85 37.23 -8.78
N LEU A 18 -12.86 38.01 -9.22
CA LEU A 18 -11.58 38.23 -8.50
C LEU A 18 -11.42 39.64 -7.91
N ALA A 19 -12.45 40.48 -7.94
CA ALA A 19 -12.43 41.85 -7.40
C ALA A 19 -13.44 42.09 -6.26
N ALA A 20 -13.94 41.04 -5.62
CA ALA A 20 -14.98 41.14 -4.57
C ALA A 20 -14.57 40.53 -3.21
N VAL A 21 -13.27 40.33 -2.93
CA VAL A 21 -12.78 39.85 -1.62
C VAL A 21 -11.66 40.74 -1.03
N THR A 22 -11.42 41.95 -1.54
CA THR A 22 -10.39 42.87 -0.98
C THR A 22 -10.94 44.17 -0.38
N SER A 23 -12.23 44.26 -0.06
CA SER A 23 -12.79 45.43 0.64
C SER A 23 -13.58 45.05 1.89
N ALA A 24 -13.06 44.11 2.66
CA ALA A 24 -13.52 43.82 4.02
C ALA A 24 -12.34 43.89 5.01
N TRP A 25 -11.58 44.99 4.96
CA TRP A 25 -10.68 45.39 6.05
C TRP A 25 -11.14 46.76 6.56
N SER A 26 -11.83 46.71 7.70
CA SER A 26 -11.94 47.74 8.72
C SER A 26 -11.99 49.21 8.28
N VAL A 27 -13.20 49.70 8.03
CA VAL A 27 -13.57 51.08 8.38
C VAL A 27 -13.48 51.18 9.90
N ARG A 28 -12.37 51.73 10.41
CA ARG A 28 -12.27 52.23 11.78
C ARG A 28 -12.17 53.75 11.66
N ASP A 29 -13.25 54.42 12.03
CA ASP A 29 -13.36 55.89 12.02
C ASP A 29 -12.14 56.52 12.69
N ARG A 30 -11.44 57.39 11.95
CA ARG A 30 -10.49 58.33 12.53
C ARG A 30 -11.30 59.52 13.05
N PRO A 31 -11.25 59.88 14.35
CA PRO A 31 -11.87 61.12 14.79
C PRO A 31 -11.13 62.31 14.16
N LYS A 32 -11.89 63.26 13.63
CA LYS A 32 -11.39 64.56 13.16
C LYS A 32 -10.71 65.28 14.34
N ARG A 33 -9.45 65.67 14.17
CA ARG A 33 -8.77 66.62 15.06
C ARG A 33 -9.08 68.03 14.57
N ASP A 34 -9.90 68.75 15.31
CA ASP A 34 -10.03 70.19 15.17
C ASP A 34 -8.73 70.89 15.58
N ALA A 35 -8.35 71.89 14.80
CA ALA A 35 -7.22 72.76 15.06
C ALA A 35 -7.53 73.70 16.23
N GLY A 36 -7.02 73.36 17.42
CA GLY A 36 -7.13 74.22 18.61
C GLY A 36 -6.06 73.88 19.62
N LYS A 37 -5.07 74.78 19.78
CA LYS A 37 -4.00 74.82 20.80
C LYS A 37 -3.57 73.46 21.37
N SER A 38 -2.50 72.88 20.80
CA SER A 38 -1.77 71.79 21.44
C SER A 38 -1.02 72.32 22.67
N THR A 39 -1.62 72.23 23.86
CA THR A 39 -0.83 71.86 25.03
C THR A 39 -0.30 70.47 24.73
N ALA A 40 0.98 70.36 24.40
CA ALA A 40 1.64 69.08 24.26
C ALA A 40 1.51 68.38 25.62
N CYS A 41 0.61 67.41 25.74
CA CYS A 41 0.78 66.36 26.71
C CYS A 41 2.03 65.59 26.28
N GLN A 42 3.21 66.05 26.73
CA GLN A 42 4.35 65.20 26.89
C GLN A 42 3.96 64.16 27.92
N CYS A 43 3.50 63.01 27.43
CA CYS A 43 3.60 61.79 28.20
C CYS A 43 5.10 61.61 28.47
N GLN A 44 5.53 62.01 29.65
CA GLN A 44 6.83 61.64 30.18
C GLN A 44 6.74 60.15 30.50
N PHE A 45 6.84 59.34 29.44
CA PHE A 45 7.16 57.93 29.59
C PHE A 45 8.57 57.92 30.18
N VAL A 46 8.68 57.60 31.47
CA VAL A 46 9.96 57.25 32.07
C VAL A 46 10.31 55.88 31.50
N GLY A 47 10.95 55.91 30.33
CA GLY A 47 11.20 54.75 29.47
C GLY A 47 11.39 55.22 28.03
N GLY A 48 12.40 56.07 27.82
CA GLY A 48 12.90 56.45 26.50
C GLY A 48 13.80 55.36 25.89
N PRO A 49 14.33 55.58 24.67
CA PRO A 49 14.54 54.56 23.62
C PRO A 49 15.66 53.51 23.80
N ASP A 50 16.13 53.28 25.03
CA ASP A 50 17.27 52.39 25.31
C ASP A 50 16.90 51.15 26.15
N ASP A 51 15.63 50.97 26.55
CA ASP A 51 15.15 49.76 27.25
C ASP A 51 14.57 48.72 26.27
N ASP A 52 15.33 48.44 25.21
CA ASP A 52 15.07 47.32 24.28
C ASP A 52 15.10 45.98 25.03
N ALA A 53 15.75 45.93 26.19
CA ALA A 53 15.85 44.77 27.08
C ALA A 53 14.49 44.22 27.55
N GLY A 54 13.49 45.08 27.78
CA GLY A 54 12.18 44.65 28.27
C GLY A 54 11.28 44.04 27.18
N LEU A 55 11.39 44.52 25.94
CA LEU A 55 10.68 43.99 24.78
C LEU A 55 11.37 42.74 24.24
N THR A 56 12.71 42.73 24.17
CA THR A 56 13.50 41.54 23.83
C THR A 56 13.28 40.42 24.86
N ALA A 57 13.28 40.68 26.16
CA ALA A 57 13.01 39.64 27.17
C ALA A 57 11.61 39.00 27.03
N ARG A 58 10.61 39.74 26.54
CA ARG A 58 9.28 39.20 26.24
C ARG A 58 9.27 38.35 24.98
N GLN A 59 10.00 38.78 23.96
CA GLN A 59 10.14 38.05 22.70
C GLN A 59 10.93 36.76 22.91
N ASP A 60 12.06 36.81 23.62
CA ASP A 60 12.85 35.64 24.03
C ASP A 60 12.02 34.65 24.86
N GLY A 61 11.16 35.16 25.75
CA GLY A 61 10.23 34.33 26.52
C GLY A 61 9.17 33.62 25.66
N GLN A 62 8.70 34.28 24.59
CA GLN A 62 7.80 33.67 23.61
C GLN A 62 8.52 32.65 22.73
N ASP A 63 9.77 32.93 22.32
CA ASP A 63 10.59 32.01 21.52
C ASP A 63 10.89 30.72 22.27
N LEU A 64 11.20 30.80 23.58
CA LEU A 64 11.37 29.62 24.43
C LEU A 64 10.08 28.81 24.57
N HIS A 65 8.92 29.48 24.64
CA HIS A 65 7.64 28.79 24.70
C HIS A 65 7.32 28.07 23.38
N LEU A 66 7.63 28.69 22.23
CA LEU A 66 7.47 28.09 20.92
C LEU A 66 8.38 26.87 20.73
N ASP A 67 9.66 26.94 21.13
CA ASP A 67 10.58 25.79 21.10
C ASP A 67 10.08 24.63 21.98
N GLN A 68 9.53 24.93 23.16
CA GLN A 68 8.93 23.92 24.03
C GLN A 68 7.68 23.27 23.40
N LEU A 69 6.83 24.06 22.75
CA LEU A 69 5.65 23.56 22.03
C LEU A 69 6.06 22.67 20.86
N GLU A 70 7.07 23.05 20.10
CA GLU A 70 7.59 22.26 18.98
C GLU A 70 8.13 20.91 19.46
N LYS A 71 8.92 20.89 20.55
CA LYS A 71 9.38 19.65 21.18
C LYS A 71 8.22 18.77 21.65
N ASN A 72 7.20 19.35 22.27
CA ASN A 72 6.03 18.61 22.74
C ASN A 72 5.24 18.00 21.57
N ILE A 73 5.07 18.74 20.47
CA ILE A 73 4.41 18.25 19.25
C ILE A 73 5.20 17.10 18.64
N ASN A 74 6.53 17.24 18.51
CA ASN A 74 7.40 16.19 17.96
C ASN A 74 7.37 14.93 18.82
N ASN A 75 7.42 15.07 20.15
CA ASN A 75 7.31 13.94 21.07
C ASN A 75 5.94 13.26 20.94
N PHE A 76 4.85 14.03 20.93
CA PHE A 76 3.51 13.49 20.78
C PHE A 76 3.33 12.77 19.44
N GLU A 77 3.86 13.31 18.35
CA GLU A 77 3.84 12.66 17.05
C GLU A 77 4.60 11.33 17.08
N SER A 78 5.77 11.31 17.73
CA SER A 78 6.57 10.08 17.87
C SER A 78 5.83 9.00 18.69
N ASP A 79 5.21 9.39 19.80
CA ASP A 79 4.44 8.49 20.67
C ASP A 79 3.20 7.96 19.95
N TYR A 80 2.47 8.82 19.24
CA TYR A 80 1.31 8.43 18.45
C TYR A 80 1.71 7.44 17.34
N ARG A 81 2.82 7.69 16.62
CA ARG A 81 3.34 6.77 15.60
C ARG A 81 3.73 5.42 16.22
N ALA A 82 4.35 5.42 17.40
CA ALA A 82 4.73 4.19 18.09
C ALA A 82 3.51 3.37 18.54
N LEU A 83 2.48 4.04 19.08
CA LEU A 83 1.21 3.42 19.45
C LEU A 83 0.48 2.87 18.22
N ALA A 84 0.41 3.64 17.13
CA ALA A 84 -0.19 3.20 15.87
C ALA A 84 0.51 1.97 15.30
N LYS A 85 1.85 1.92 15.37
CA LYS A 85 2.63 0.73 14.93
C LYS A 85 2.33 -0.50 15.79
N LYS A 86 2.23 -0.35 17.11
CA LYS A 86 1.84 -1.45 18.01
C LYS A 86 0.42 -1.94 17.74
N GLY A 87 -0.53 -1.03 17.54
CA GLY A 87 -1.90 -1.35 17.16
C GLY A 87 -1.96 -2.14 15.86
N LYS A 88 -1.29 -1.66 14.79
CA LYS A 88 -1.19 -2.38 13.51
C LYS A 88 -0.57 -3.77 13.65
N SER A 89 0.49 -3.91 14.45
CA SER A 89 1.13 -5.19 14.69
C SER A 89 0.23 -6.17 15.44
N PHE A 90 -0.57 -5.68 16.39
CA PHE A 90 -1.53 -6.50 17.13
C PHE A 90 -2.66 -6.99 16.22
N ILE A 91 -3.27 -6.09 15.45
CA ILE A 91 -4.32 -6.44 14.48
C ILE A 91 -3.83 -7.47 13.47
N ARG A 92 -2.62 -7.30 12.91
CA ARG A 92 -2.00 -8.31 12.03
C ARG A 92 -1.82 -9.66 12.72
N GLY A 93 -1.40 -9.66 13.99
CA GLY A 93 -1.26 -10.90 14.76
C GLY A 93 -2.59 -11.65 14.91
N VAL A 94 -3.68 -10.92 15.19
CA VAL A 94 -5.03 -11.49 15.31
C VAL A 94 -5.51 -12.06 13.97
N HIS A 95 -5.38 -11.33 12.86
CA HIS A 95 -5.69 -11.85 11.52
C HIS A 95 -4.82 -13.07 11.17
N GLY A 96 -3.56 -13.05 11.60
CA GLY A 96 -2.62 -14.18 11.58
C GLY A 96 -3.19 -15.45 12.18
N ASP A 97 -3.73 -15.35 13.40
CA ASP A 97 -4.28 -16.48 14.12
C ASP A 97 -5.64 -16.92 13.55
N GLU A 98 -6.47 -16.00 13.08
CA GLU A 98 -7.77 -16.26 12.45
C GLU A 98 -7.62 -17.08 11.16
N ALA A 99 -6.75 -16.66 10.23
CA ALA A 99 -6.52 -17.41 8.99
C ALA A 99 -5.97 -18.82 9.24
N ARG A 100 -5.21 -19.01 10.33
CA ARG A 100 -4.73 -20.34 10.72
C ARG A 100 -5.87 -21.23 11.19
N LEU A 101 -6.86 -20.68 11.89
CA LEU A 101 -8.06 -21.41 12.29
C LEU A 101 -8.91 -21.76 11.06
N ASP A 102 -9.12 -20.82 10.14
CA ASP A 102 -9.88 -21.06 8.91
C ASP A 102 -9.27 -22.18 8.06
N ASN A 103 -7.95 -22.22 7.96
CA ASN A 103 -7.23 -23.29 7.26
C ASN A 103 -7.39 -24.67 7.93
N LEU A 104 -7.65 -24.72 9.24
CA LEU A 104 -7.87 -25.97 10.00
C LEU A 104 -9.33 -26.41 9.98
N GLU A 105 -10.27 -25.47 10.04
CA GLU A 105 -11.71 -25.72 9.93
C GLU A 105 -12.08 -26.14 8.50
N GLY A 106 -11.35 -25.61 7.52
CA GLY A 106 -11.61 -25.82 6.11
C GLY A 106 -12.78 -24.97 5.63
N SER A 107 -12.71 -24.47 4.42
CA SER A 107 -13.87 -23.79 3.81
C SER A 107 -15.01 -24.80 3.71
N GLY A 108 -16.19 -24.47 4.23
CA GLY A 108 -17.42 -25.23 3.99
C GLY A 108 -17.76 -25.37 2.50
N CYS A 109 -17.05 -24.63 1.64
CA CYS A 109 -17.14 -24.65 0.20
C CYS A 109 -16.30 -25.76 -0.49
N PRO A 110 -16.77 -26.28 -1.63
CA PRO A 110 -16.00 -27.07 -2.59
C PRO A 110 -14.65 -26.45 -2.99
N LYS A 111 -13.70 -27.30 -3.42
CA LYS A 111 -12.31 -26.93 -3.80
C LYS A 111 -12.16 -25.85 -4.89
N LYS A 112 -13.22 -25.49 -5.61
CA LYS A 112 -13.21 -24.51 -6.70
C LYS A 112 -14.09 -23.29 -6.41
N GLU A 113 -14.49 -23.13 -5.16
CA GLU A 113 -15.33 -22.03 -4.71
C GLU A 113 -14.59 -21.20 -3.66
N PHE A 114 -15.00 -19.94 -3.58
CA PHE A 114 -14.57 -18.95 -2.60
C PHE A 114 -15.67 -18.78 -1.57
N GLN A 115 -15.28 -18.68 -0.30
CA GLN A 115 -16.19 -18.55 0.82
C GLN A 115 -16.45 -17.08 1.12
N CYS A 116 -17.71 -16.65 1.06
CA CYS A 116 -18.10 -15.25 1.29
C CYS A 116 -18.01 -14.82 2.77
N GLY A 117 -17.62 -15.72 3.68
CA GLY A 117 -17.62 -15.51 5.14
C GLY A 117 -18.89 -16.02 5.85
N ASP A 118 -19.96 -16.26 5.09
CA ASP A 118 -21.21 -16.90 5.56
C ASP A 118 -21.31 -18.35 5.02
N GLU A 119 -22.49 -18.95 4.90
CA GLU A 119 -22.67 -20.27 4.27
C GLU A 119 -22.70 -20.20 2.72
N GLU A 120 -22.40 -19.03 2.13
CA GLU A 120 -22.46 -18.78 0.69
C GLU A 120 -21.11 -18.98 0.01
N CYS A 121 -21.14 -19.76 -1.08
CA CYS A 121 -19.98 -20.09 -1.89
C CYS A 121 -20.18 -19.61 -3.32
N ILE A 122 -19.19 -18.90 -3.86
CA ILE A 122 -19.17 -18.42 -5.25
C ILE A 122 -17.96 -18.98 -6.00
N GLY A 123 -17.93 -18.87 -7.32
CA GLY A 123 -16.80 -19.32 -8.12
C GLY A 123 -15.54 -18.47 -7.96
N HIS A 124 -14.35 -19.07 -8.05
CA HIS A 124 -13.07 -18.31 -8.01
C HIS A 124 -12.91 -17.23 -9.09
N LEU A 125 -13.71 -17.28 -10.16
CA LEU A 125 -13.71 -16.30 -11.25
C LEU A 125 -14.66 -15.12 -11.00
N GLU A 126 -15.55 -15.25 -10.02
CA GLU A 126 -16.51 -14.23 -9.57
C GLU A 126 -15.90 -13.36 -8.45
N VAL A 127 -14.65 -13.63 -8.05
CA VAL A 127 -13.96 -12.84 -7.02
C VAL A 127 -13.18 -11.72 -7.67
N CYS A 128 -13.42 -10.48 -7.24
CA CYS A 128 -12.75 -9.29 -7.75
C CYS A 128 -12.93 -9.10 -9.26
N ASP A 129 -14.11 -9.38 -9.79
CA ASP A 129 -14.44 -9.16 -11.20
C ASP A 129 -15.14 -7.81 -11.44
N GLY A 130 -15.47 -7.09 -10.36
CA GLY A 130 -16.15 -5.80 -10.37
C GLY A 130 -17.66 -5.89 -10.23
N VAL A 131 -18.21 -7.10 -10.08
CA VAL A 131 -19.62 -7.37 -9.80
C VAL A 131 -19.72 -7.90 -8.38
N LYS A 132 -20.74 -7.46 -7.65
CA LYS A 132 -21.03 -7.98 -6.32
C LYS A 132 -21.82 -9.28 -6.45
N ASP A 133 -21.17 -10.41 -6.19
CA ASP A 133 -21.75 -11.75 -6.22
C ASP A 133 -22.08 -12.30 -4.83
N CYS A 134 -21.26 -12.02 -3.79
CA CYS A 134 -21.65 -12.36 -2.42
C CYS A 134 -22.78 -11.43 -1.93
N HIS A 135 -23.69 -11.94 -1.09
CA HIS A 135 -24.75 -11.10 -0.48
C HIS A 135 -24.18 -9.94 0.35
N ASN A 136 -23.10 -10.21 1.09
CA ASN A 136 -22.38 -9.21 1.87
C ASN A 136 -21.45 -8.35 0.99
N GLY A 137 -20.99 -8.86 -0.15
CA GLY A 137 -20.09 -8.19 -1.10
C GLY A 137 -18.61 -8.39 -0.79
N HIS A 138 -18.28 -9.39 0.04
CA HIS A 138 -16.93 -9.71 0.47
C HIS A 138 -15.98 -10.08 -0.69
N ASP A 139 -16.54 -10.57 -1.80
CA ASP A 139 -15.85 -10.84 -3.06
C ASP A 139 -15.23 -9.59 -3.71
N GLU A 140 -15.73 -8.40 -3.38
CA GLU A 140 -15.28 -7.11 -3.91
C GLU A 140 -14.63 -6.22 -2.84
N ASP A 141 -14.35 -6.76 -1.65
CA ASP A 141 -13.68 -6.01 -0.59
C ASP A 141 -12.22 -5.70 -0.96
N ASP A 142 -11.76 -4.49 -0.64
CA ASP A 142 -10.42 -4.00 -0.95
C ASP A 142 -9.31 -4.92 -0.39
N GLU A 143 -9.53 -5.53 0.77
CA GLU A 143 -8.56 -6.44 1.40
C GLU A 143 -8.43 -7.77 0.62
N ILE A 144 -9.51 -8.25 0.00
CA ILE A 144 -9.50 -9.47 -0.84
C ILE A 144 -8.92 -9.14 -2.23
N CYS A 145 -9.29 -8.00 -2.80
CA CYS A 145 -8.87 -7.58 -4.14
C CYS A 145 -7.49 -6.92 -4.20
N LYS A 146 -6.77 -6.91 -3.08
CA LYS A 146 -5.38 -6.48 -2.98
C LYS A 146 -4.44 -7.68 -3.09
N SER A 147 -3.63 -7.71 -4.15
CA SER A 147 -2.63 -8.76 -4.33
C SER A 147 -1.34 -8.44 -3.55
N PRO A 148 -0.79 -9.39 -2.76
CA PRO A 148 0.53 -9.22 -2.14
C PRO A 148 1.68 -9.23 -3.16
N ALA A 149 1.46 -9.79 -4.35
CA ALA A 149 2.45 -10.06 -5.38
C ALA A 149 2.56 -8.95 -6.43
N THR A 150 2.73 -7.70 -5.98
CA THR A 150 2.84 -6.54 -6.89
C THR A 150 4.18 -6.50 -7.63
N ALA A 151 4.25 -5.74 -8.72
CA ALA A 151 5.49 -5.57 -9.47
C ALA A 151 6.62 -5.01 -8.57
N GLY A 152 7.78 -5.66 -8.59
CA GLY A 152 8.93 -5.33 -7.75
C GLY A 152 9.02 -6.12 -6.44
N THR A 153 7.98 -6.85 -6.03
CA THR A 153 8.07 -7.70 -4.83
C THR A 153 8.99 -8.89 -5.06
N VAL A 154 9.81 -9.21 -4.07
CA VAL A 154 10.69 -10.37 -4.09
C VAL A 154 10.31 -11.31 -2.97
N TYR A 155 10.16 -12.58 -3.31
CA TYR A 155 9.91 -13.68 -2.39
C TYR A 155 11.14 -14.57 -2.33
N GLU A 156 11.54 -14.97 -1.13
CA GLU A 156 12.67 -15.87 -0.89
C GLU A 156 12.22 -17.08 -0.09
N ALA A 157 12.72 -18.24 -0.48
CA ALA A 157 12.52 -19.50 0.20
C ALA A 157 13.83 -20.25 0.31
N GLU A 158 14.08 -20.82 1.49
CA GLU A 158 15.15 -21.78 1.72
C GLU A 158 14.55 -23.18 1.74
N LEU A 159 15.18 -24.10 1.02
CA LEU A 159 14.73 -25.49 0.91
C LEU A 159 15.59 -26.38 1.78
N ASP A 160 14.94 -27.36 2.39
CA ASP A 160 15.56 -28.35 3.27
C ASP A 160 16.38 -29.43 2.52
N GLY A 161 16.37 -29.39 1.18
CA GLY A 161 17.04 -30.35 0.32
C GLY A 161 16.26 -31.65 0.09
N ASN A 162 15.07 -31.80 0.68
CA ASN A 162 14.15 -32.90 0.41
C ASN A 162 13.31 -32.61 -0.84
N ASP A 163 14.00 -32.50 -1.98
CA ASP A 163 13.41 -32.20 -3.28
C ASP A 163 13.46 -33.43 -4.20
N PRO A 164 12.33 -34.15 -4.37
CA PRO A 164 12.26 -35.32 -5.22
C PRO A 164 11.99 -35.00 -6.70
N CYS A 165 11.64 -33.77 -7.07
CA CYS A 165 11.16 -33.46 -8.42
C CYS A 165 12.08 -32.55 -9.24
N THR A 166 12.83 -31.63 -8.62
CA THR A 166 13.76 -30.80 -9.38
C THR A 166 15.06 -31.54 -9.64
N ILE A 167 15.61 -31.31 -10.83
CA ILE A 167 16.91 -31.90 -11.23
C ILE A 167 18.06 -31.20 -10.48
N ARG A 168 17.93 -29.87 -10.26
CA ARG A 168 19.00 -29.03 -9.70
C ARG A 168 19.07 -29.07 -8.18
N LYS A 169 18.01 -29.51 -7.49
CA LYS A 169 17.91 -29.53 -6.01
C LYS A 169 18.33 -28.19 -5.39
N PRO A 170 17.59 -27.10 -5.65
CA PRO A 170 17.92 -25.78 -5.14
C PRO A 170 17.91 -25.76 -3.62
N ILE A 171 18.90 -25.07 -3.05
CA ILE A 171 18.95 -24.73 -1.62
C ILE A 171 18.16 -23.46 -1.32
N ARG A 172 18.04 -22.58 -2.32
CA ARG A 172 17.34 -21.31 -2.22
C ARG A 172 16.65 -20.97 -3.53
N ILE A 173 15.41 -20.53 -3.42
CA ILE A 173 14.62 -20.01 -4.53
C ILE A 173 14.26 -18.56 -4.22
N ARG A 174 14.56 -17.66 -5.14
CA ARG A 174 14.07 -16.28 -5.09
C ARG A 174 13.19 -16.02 -6.31
N VAL A 175 11.98 -15.55 -6.05
CA VAL A 175 11.01 -15.18 -7.08
C VAL A 175 10.82 -13.67 -7.04
N ALA A 176 11.25 -13.00 -8.10
CA ALA A 176 11.02 -11.56 -8.27
C ALA A 176 9.88 -11.34 -9.26
N VAL A 177 8.84 -10.66 -8.83
CA VAL A 177 7.73 -10.25 -9.69
C VAL A 177 8.19 -9.07 -10.55
N LEU A 178 8.25 -9.26 -11.87
CA LEU A 178 8.70 -8.24 -12.81
C LEU A 178 7.55 -7.32 -13.25
N THR A 179 6.43 -7.91 -13.63
CA THR A 179 5.24 -7.18 -14.09
C THR A 179 3.99 -7.82 -13.50
N PHE A 180 2.98 -7.00 -13.23
CA PHE A 180 1.68 -7.41 -12.73
C PHE A 180 0.62 -6.63 -13.49
N ASP A 181 -0.12 -7.30 -14.37
CA ASP A 181 -1.08 -6.70 -15.29
C ASP A 181 -2.47 -7.30 -15.07
N ARG A 182 -3.41 -6.49 -14.59
CA ARG A 182 -4.79 -6.91 -14.32
C ARG A 182 -5.68 -6.36 -15.45
N PRO A 183 -6.15 -7.20 -16.38
CA PRO A 183 -6.99 -6.75 -17.48
C PRO A 183 -8.40 -6.40 -16.99
N ASP A 184 -8.97 -5.30 -17.50
CA ASP A 184 -10.32 -4.85 -17.11
C ASP A 184 -11.42 -5.88 -17.46
N VAL A 185 -11.21 -6.69 -18.49
CA VAL A 185 -12.19 -7.70 -18.97
C VAL A 185 -12.21 -8.96 -18.08
N LEU A 186 -11.11 -9.25 -17.38
CA LEU A 186 -11.00 -10.40 -16.49
C LEU A 186 -10.24 -10.01 -15.24
N ALA A 187 -10.91 -9.23 -14.39
CA ALA A 187 -10.28 -8.65 -13.22
C ALA A 187 -9.99 -9.68 -12.11
N SER A 188 -10.64 -10.85 -12.14
CA SER A 188 -10.42 -11.98 -11.22
C SER A 188 -9.04 -12.65 -11.36
N ILE A 189 -8.31 -12.36 -12.45
CA ILE A 189 -6.96 -12.89 -12.70
C ILE A 189 -6.04 -11.78 -13.17
N ALA A 190 -4.86 -11.65 -12.53
CA ALA A 190 -3.80 -10.79 -13.02
C ALA A 190 -2.69 -11.60 -13.70
N HIS A 191 -2.22 -11.16 -14.86
CA HIS A 191 -1.08 -11.74 -15.55
C HIS A 191 0.22 -11.27 -14.92
N VAL A 192 1.12 -12.22 -14.67
CA VAL A 192 2.38 -11.96 -13.99
C VAL A 192 3.55 -12.43 -14.85
N ARG A 193 4.59 -11.62 -14.90
CA ARG A 193 5.91 -12.06 -15.36
C ARG A 193 6.85 -12.09 -14.18
N ALA A 194 7.59 -13.17 -14.01
CA ALA A 194 8.48 -13.36 -12.88
C ALA A 194 9.87 -13.82 -13.31
N SER A 195 10.87 -13.43 -12.53
CA SER A 195 12.24 -13.94 -12.61
C SER A 195 12.48 -14.85 -11.41
N ILE A 196 12.89 -16.09 -11.69
CA ILE A 196 13.18 -17.12 -10.71
C ILE A 196 14.70 -17.27 -10.65
N VAL A 197 15.29 -16.93 -9.51
CA VAL A 197 16.71 -17.12 -9.22
C VAL A 197 16.86 -18.36 -8.34
N LEU A 198 17.56 -19.35 -8.86
CA LEU A 198 17.80 -20.63 -8.21
C LEU A 198 19.26 -20.71 -7.76
N THR A 199 19.49 -20.94 -6.48
CA THR A 199 20.83 -21.24 -5.96
C THR A 199 20.91 -22.73 -5.61
N TYR A 200 21.94 -23.42 -6.09
CA TYR A 200 22.12 -24.87 -5.91
C TYR A 200 23.60 -25.27 -5.88
N HIS A 201 23.87 -26.48 -5.38
CA HIS A 201 25.21 -27.06 -5.40
C HIS A 201 25.47 -27.82 -6.71
N HIS A 202 26.64 -27.61 -7.31
CA HIS A 202 27.10 -28.34 -8.49
C HIS A 202 28.56 -28.77 -8.28
N GLY A 203 28.74 -30.02 -7.82
CA GLY A 203 30.02 -30.45 -7.25
C GLY A 203 30.31 -29.69 -5.95
N ASP A 204 31.52 -29.16 -5.80
CA ASP A 204 31.92 -28.37 -4.62
C ASP A 204 31.57 -26.88 -4.75
N ALA A 205 31.03 -26.44 -5.90
CA ALA A 205 30.70 -25.05 -6.17
C ALA A 205 29.21 -24.76 -5.94
N ILE A 206 28.90 -23.57 -5.42
CA ILE A 206 27.55 -23.02 -5.41
C ILE A 206 27.34 -22.27 -6.72
N LYS A 207 26.30 -22.63 -7.46
CA LYS A 207 25.89 -21.97 -8.70
C LYS A 207 24.55 -21.28 -8.53
N THR A 208 24.35 -20.24 -9.32
CA THR A 208 23.09 -19.49 -9.38
C THR A 208 22.65 -19.36 -10.82
N ASP A 209 21.43 -19.83 -11.11
CA ASP A 209 20.80 -19.67 -12.42
C ASP A 209 19.60 -18.73 -12.30
N THR A 210 19.33 -17.97 -13.36
CA THR A 210 18.15 -17.11 -13.45
C THR A 210 17.28 -17.56 -14.60
N LEU A 211 16.02 -17.87 -14.31
CA LEU A 211 15.01 -18.29 -15.26
C LEU A 211 13.92 -17.22 -15.31
N THR A 212 13.40 -16.91 -16.49
CA THR A 212 12.26 -16.00 -16.61
C THR A 212 11.06 -16.77 -17.11
N SER A 213 9.90 -16.51 -16.51
CA SER A 213 8.65 -17.19 -16.88
C SER A 213 7.45 -16.26 -16.74
N THR A 214 6.34 -16.72 -17.30
CA THR A 214 5.03 -16.08 -17.19
C THR A 214 4.16 -16.86 -16.21
N GLY A 215 3.10 -16.23 -15.74
CA GLY A 215 2.22 -16.78 -14.74
C GLY A 215 1.00 -15.91 -14.57
N TYR A 216 0.24 -16.21 -13.51
CA TYR A 216 -0.92 -15.44 -13.15
C TYR A 216 -1.16 -15.47 -11.65
N TYR A 217 -1.80 -14.44 -11.14
CA TYR A 217 -2.33 -14.37 -9.79
C TYR A 217 -3.85 -14.52 -9.85
N SER A 218 -4.40 -15.43 -9.05
CA SER A 218 -5.85 -15.61 -8.92
C SER A 218 -6.30 -15.04 -7.59
N TYR A 219 -7.24 -14.08 -7.62
CA TYR A 219 -7.77 -13.44 -6.43
C TYR A 219 -8.60 -14.41 -5.59
N GLY A 220 -9.54 -15.16 -6.20
CA GLY A 220 -10.34 -16.14 -5.46
C GLY A 220 -9.52 -17.24 -4.77
N ARG A 221 -8.36 -17.62 -5.34
CA ARG A 221 -7.47 -18.61 -4.72
C ARG A 221 -6.35 -18.01 -3.87
N GLN A 222 -6.21 -16.68 -3.85
CA GLN A 222 -5.08 -15.97 -3.25
C GLN A 222 -3.74 -16.65 -3.58
N THR A 223 -3.54 -17.03 -4.84
CA THR A 223 -2.39 -17.84 -5.25
C THR A 223 -1.71 -17.23 -6.47
N LEU A 224 -0.40 -16.98 -6.35
CA LEU A 224 0.49 -16.69 -7.47
C LEU A 224 0.97 -18.00 -8.09
N VAL A 225 0.69 -18.21 -9.37
CA VAL A 225 1.12 -19.38 -10.14
C VAL A 225 2.12 -18.93 -11.19
N ILE A 226 3.30 -19.55 -11.22
CA ILE A 226 4.34 -19.29 -12.20
C ILE A 226 4.47 -20.54 -13.06
N ASN A 227 4.20 -20.40 -14.34
CA ASN A 227 4.24 -21.50 -15.30
C ASN A 227 5.68 -21.99 -15.49
N PRO A 228 5.87 -23.23 -15.97
CA PRO A 228 7.19 -23.74 -16.26
C PRO A 228 7.87 -22.86 -17.32
N PRO A 229 9.17 -22.56 -17.18
CA PRO A 229 9.89 -21.83 -18.21
C PRO A 229 10.02 -22.68 -19.49
N ASP A 230 10.02 -22.05 -20.65
CA ASP A 230 10.12 -22.73 -21.96
C ASP A 230 11.55 -23.22 -22.25
N ILE A 231 12.02 -24.17 -21.46
CA ILE A 231 13.36 -24.76 -21.56
C ILE A 231 13.25 -26.19 -22.08
N PRO A 232 14.07 -26.59 -23.08
CA PRO A 232 14.13 -27.98 -23.52
C PRO A 232 14.53 -28.92 -22.36
N ASP A 233 13.91 -30.11 -22.31
CA ASP A 233 14.21 -31.18 -21.36
C ASP A 233 13.96 -30.87 -19.86
N ASP A 234 13.07 -29.93 -19.56
CA ASP A 234 12.62 -29.68 -18.18
C ASP A 234 11.42 -30.56 -17.78
N ASN A 235 11.30 -30.84 -16.49
CA ASN A 235 10.22 -31.64 -15.88
C ASN A 235 8.86 -30.90 -15.83
N ARG A 236 8.75 -29.76 -16.55
CA ARG A 236 7.58 -28.87 -16.61
C ARG A 236 6.96 -28.63 -15.23
N LEU A 237 7.77 -28.04 -14.35
CA LEU A 237 7.40 -27.78 -12.97
C LEU A 237 6.76 -26.40 -12.81
N VAL A 238 5.65 -26.35 -12.09
CA VAL A 238 4.94 -25.13 -11.74
C VAL A 238 5.31 -24.74 -10.31
N ILE A 239 5.60 -23.46 -10.10
CA ILE A 239 5.78 -22.90 -8.77
C ILE A 239 4.49 -22.16 -8.40
N ALA A 240 3.87 -22.52 -7.29
CA ALA A 240 2.74 -21.79 -6.74
C ALA A 240 3.06 -21.25 -5.35
N ILE A 241 2.72 -19.99 -5.11
CA ILE A 241 2.83 -19.32 -3.81
C ILE A 241 1.41 -19.00 -3.37
N VAL A 242 0.99 -19.63 -2.30
CA VAL A 242 -0.34 -19.46 -1.68
C VAL A 242 -0.20 -18.47 -0.55
N PHE A 243 -0.98 -17.40 -0.61
CA PHE A 243 -1.09 -16.40 0.44
C PHE A 243 -2.28 -16.78 1.31
N ASP A 244 -2.10 -16.75 2.62
CA ASP A 244 -3.12 -17.09 3.61
C ASP A 244 -3.92 -15.85 4.08
N GLY A 245 -3.64 -14.67 3.52
CA GLY A 245 -4.29 -13.40 3.88
C GLY A 245 -3.95 -12.89 5.29
N ALA A 246 -3.23 -13.67 6.09
CA ALA A 246 -2.92 -13.41 7.49
C ALA A 246 -1.69 -12.49 7.65
N ASP A 247 -0.68 -12.70 6.80
CA ASP A 247 0.55 -11.91 6.79
C ASP A 247 1.06 -11.66 5.37
N ASP A 248 1.22 -10.38 5.00
CA ASP A 248 1.82 -9.97 3.73
C ASP A 248 3.29 -10.40 3.57
N HIS A 249 3.95 -10.85 4.65
CA HIS A 249 5.37 -11.21 4.66
C HIS A 249 5.65 -12.71 4.59
N HIS A 250 4.66 -13.57 4.85
CA HIS A 250 4.83 -15.02 4.83
C HIS A 250 3.81 -15.65 3.87
N ALA A 251 4.22 -16.70 3.19
CA ALA A 251 3.36 -17.43 2.28
C ALA A 251 3.81 -18.89 2.18
N HIS A 252 2.95 -19.73 1.63
CA HIS A 252 3.22 -21.15 1.45
C HIS A 252 3.51 -21.47 -0.02
N GLY A 253 4.74 -21.86 -0.29
CA GLY A 253 5.20 -22.28 -1.60
C GLY A 253 4.98 -23.78 -1.85
N LYS A 254 4.65 -24.13 -3.10
CA LYS A 254 4.46 -25.50 -3.56
C LYS A 254 5.05 -25.65 -4.97
N ILE A 255 5.79 -26.72 -5.21
CA ILE A 255 6.23 -27.13 -6.57
C ILE A 255 5.43 -28.37 -6.96
N TYR A 256 4.91 -28.39 -8.19
CA TYR A 256 4.16 -29.53 -8.70
C TYR A 256 4.32 -29.70 -10.22
N HIS A 257 4.06 -30.91 -10.72
CA HIS A 257 4.10 -31.19 -12.15
C HIS A 257 2.88 -30.60 -12.86
N GLU A 258 3.08 -29.88 -13.97
CA GLU A 258 2.02 -29.17 -14.68
C GLU A 258 0.86 -30.09 -15.10
N ALA A 259 1.17 -31.29 -15.59
CA ALA A 259 0.20 -32.23 -16.15
C ALA A 259 -0.56 -33.02 -15.07
N SER A 260 0.14 -33.64 -14.11
CA SER A 260 -0.50 -34.48 -13.09
C SER A 260 -1.04 -33.69 -11.90
N LYS A 261 -0.55 -32.46 -11.68
CA LYS A 261 -0.79 -31.64 -10.49
C LYS A 261 -0.28 -32.27 -9.18
N ASP A 262 0.60 -33.28 -9.29
CA ASP A 262 1.21 -33.91 -8.13
C ASP A 262 2.21 -32.95 -7.48
N VAL A 263 1.96 -32.64 -6.21
CA VAL A 263 2.85 -31.79 -5.41
C VAL A 263 4.03 -32.59 -4.95
N CYS A 264 5.23 -32.14 -5.30
CA CYS A 264 6.48 -32.78 -4.93
C CYS A 264 7.21 -32.08 -3.78
N VAL A 265 7.11 -30.75 -3.69
CA VAL A 265 7.80 -29.96 -2.66
C VAL A 265 6.84 -28.94 -2.05
N ARG A 266 6.93 -28.76 -0.74
CA ARG A 266 6.27 -27.68 0.01
C ARG A 266 7.33 -26.92 0.78
N PHE A 267 7.23 -25.60 0.78
CA PHE A 267 8.23 -24.74 1.41
C PHE A 267 7.59 -23.47 1.96
N GLY A 268 8.20 -22.90 2.99
CA GLY A 268 7.85 -21.57 3.48
C GLY A 268 8.47 -20.50 2.59
N VAL A 269 7.71 -19.45 2.30
CA VAL A 269 8.15 -18.31 1.50
C VAL A 269 8.07 -17.08 2.38
N ARG A 270 9.09 -16.22 2.29
CA ARG A 270 9.13 -14.93 2.96
C ARG A 270 9.28 -13.81 1.94
N LYS A 271 8.51 -12.75 2.10
CA LYS A 271 8.68 -11.51 1.34
C LYS A 271 9.94 -10.77 1.82
N ILE A 272 10.74 -10.31 0.88
CA ILE A 272 11.90 -9.46 1.13
C ILE A 272 11.47 -8.01 0.86
N ASP A 273 11.41 -7.22 1.93
CA ASP A 273 11.21 -5.78 1.81
C ASP A 273 12.54 -5.11 1.43
N HIS A 274 12.47 -4.16 0.50
CA HIS A 274 13.59 -3.35 0.03
C HIS A 274 13.60 -1.98 0.70
#